data_AF-A0A817VGB3-F1
#
_entry.id   AF-A0A817VGB3-F1
#
_cell.length_a   1.000
_cell.length_b   1.000
_cell.length_c   1.000
_cell.angle_alpha   90.00
_cell.angle_beta   90.00
_cell.angle_gamma   90.00
#
_symmetry.space_group_name_H-M   'P 1'
#
loop_
_entity.id
_entity.type
_entity.pdbx_description
1 polymer ?
#
loop_
_entity_poly.entity_id
_entity_poly.type
_entity_poly.pdbx_seq_one_letter_code
_entity_poly.pdbx_strand_id
1 'polypeptide(L)' 'QSFWTLTANPQILADPLIRQLAQDRHGTPAQVFFRFLMDIGITPLTGTTDEKHMKEDLEVLHWHSLDHESVTKLKIFIHD' A
#
# COMPACT_ATOMS: atom_id res chain seq x y z
N GLN A 1 -12.67 8.70 -7.29
CA GLN A 1 -13.08 7.40 -6.71
C GLN A 1 -12.28 6.33 -7.44
N SER A 2 -11.17 5.89 -6.86
CA SER A 2 -10.19 5.03 -7.53
C SER A 2 -10.44 3.58 -7.14
N PHE A 3 -11.24 2.89 -7.96
CA PHE A 3 -11.73 1.53 -7.73
C PHE A 3 -10.71 0.42 -8.10
N TRP A 4 -9.45 0.76 -8.39
CA TRP A 4 -8.51 -0.12 -9.10
C TRP A 4 -7.09 -0.20 -8.51
N THR A 5 -6.88 0.18 -7.25
CA THR A 5 -5.53 0.49 -6.74
C THR A 5 -4.55 -0.67 -6.83
N LEU A 6 -4.94 -1.90 -6.49
CA LEU A 6 -4.05 -3.07 -6.54
C LEU A 6 -3.93 -3.68 -7.94
N THR A 7 -5.03 -3.80 -8.67
CA THR A 7 -5.05 -4.46 -9.99
C THR A 7 -4.48 -3.58 -11.10
N ALA A 8 -4.59 -2.25 -10.99
CA ALA A 8 -4.05 -1.31 -11.97
C ALA A 8 -2.55 -1.00 -11.78
N ASN A 9 -1.95 -1.38 -10.63
CA ASN A 9 -0.56 -1.08 -10.32
C ASN A 9 0.27 -2.33 -9.96
N PRO A 10 0.28 -3.40 -10.77
CA PRO A 10 1.08 -4.60 -10.46
C PRO A 10 2.58 -4.28 -10.35
N GLN A 11 3.03 -3.26 -11.07
CA GLN A 11 4.40 -2.75 -11.04
C GLN A 11 4.80 -2.19 -9.67
N ILE A 12 3.89 -1.54 -8.92
CA ILE A 12 4.23 -1.00 -7.60
C ILE A 12 4.38 -2.12 -6.56
N LEU A 13 3.54 -3.16 -6.65
CA LEU A 13 3.63 -4.33 -5.77
C LEU A 13 4.89 -5.18 -6.05
N ALA A 14 5.42 -5.08 -7.27
CA ALA A 14 6.67 -5.71 -7.66
C ALA A 14 7.91 -4.89 -7.31
N ASP A 15 7.75 -3.62 -6.93
CA ASP A 15 8.87 -2.71 -6.67
C ASP A 15 9.72 -3.23 -5.49
N PRO A 16 11.07 -3.25 -5.62
CA PRO A 16 11.96 -3.72 -4.57
C PRO A 16 11.77 -2.99 -3.23
N LEU A 17 11.49 -1.68 -3.26
CA LEU A 17 11.28 -0.88 -2.05
C LEU A 17 10.02 -1.33 -1.31
N ILE A 18 8.91 -1.56 -2.04
CA ILE A 18 7.66 -2.06 -1.44
C ILE A 18 7.88 -3.43 -0.81
N ARG A 19 8.60 -4.33 -1.50
CA ARG A 19 8.90 -5.67 -0.98
C ARG A 19 9.78 -5.62 0.25
N GLN A 20 10.80 -4.76 0.26
CA GLN A 20 11.66 -4.56 1.42
C GLN A 20 10.86 -4.03 2.61
N LEU A 21 10.06 -2.97 2.41
CA LEU A 21 9.21 -2.42 3.48
C LEU A 21 8.20 -3.43 4.02
N ALA A 22 7.68 -4.31 3.15
CA ALA A 22 6.77 -5.38 3.56
C ALA A 22 7.49 -6.40 4.45
N GLN A 23 8.73 -6.78 4.08
CA GLN A 23 9.56 -7.66 4.89
C GLN A 23 9.91 -7.05 6.24
N ASP A 24 10.35 -5.79 6.26
CA ASP A 24 10.74 -5.05 7.47
C ASP A 24 9.58 -4.90 8.46
N ARG A 25 8.34 -4.84 7.94
CA ARG A 25 7.11 -4.69 8.73
C ARG A 25 6.36 -5.99 8.95
N HIS A 26 6.92 -7.12 8.53
CA HIS A 26 6.28 -8.44 8.58
C HIS A 26 4.87 -8.48 7.96
N GLY A 27 4.66 -7.71 6.89
CA GLY A 27 3.38 -7.59 6.19
C GLY A 27 3.48 -7.95 4.71
N THR A 28 2.45 -7.60 3.95
CA THR A 28 2.36 -7.84 2.51
C THR A 28 2.67 -6.57 1.70
N PRO A 29 3.12 -6.71 0.44
CA PRO A 29 3.26 -5.57 -0.48
C PRO A 29 1.99 -4.71 -0.60
N ALA A 30 0.80 -5.34 -0.55
CA ALA A 30 -0.47 -4.64 -0.59
C ALA A 30 -0.69 -3.75 0.65
N GLN A 31 -0.34 -4.25 1.84
CA GLN A 31 -0.42 -3.49 3.09
C GLN A 31 0.49 -2.26 3.06
N VAL A 32 1.73 -2.39 2.56
CA VAL A 32 2.64 -1.25 2.38
C VAL A 32 2.06 -0.23 1.40
N PHE A 33 1.52 -0.70 0.28
CA PHE A 33 0.93 0.19 -0.71
C PHE A 33 -0.29 0.95 -0.15
N PHE A 34 -1.14 0.27 0.61
CA PHE A 34 -2.27 0.92 1.30
C PHE A 34 -1.79 1.94 2.33
N ARG A 35 -0.73 1.64 3.09
CA ARG A 35 -0.15 2.60 4.03
C ARG A 35 0.39 3.83 3.30
N PHE A 36 1.10 3.62 2.20
CA PHE A 36 1.60 4.71 1.36
C PHE A 36 0.46 5.60 0.85
N LEU A 37 -0.63 5.01 0.34
CA LEU A 37 -1.81 5.76 -0.10
C LEU A 37 -2.37 6.63 1.04
N MET A 38 -2.51 6.06 2.24
CA MET A 38 -2.98 6.79 3.42
C MET A 38 -2.04 7.94 3.79
N ASP A 39 -0.72 7.72 3.73
CA ASP A 39 0.29 8.76 4.04
C ASP A 39 0.28 9.93 3.04
N ILE A 40 -0.15 9.70 1.79
CA ILE A 40 -0.37 10.78 0.80
C ILE A 40 -1.80 11.34 0.81
N GLY A 41 -2.63 10.94 1.77
CA GLY A 41 -4.00 11.45 1.95
C GLY A 41 -5.06 10.76 1.10
N ILE A 42 -4.75 9.63 0.47
CA ILE A 42 -5.70 8.82 -0.30
C ILE A 42 -6.23 7.69 0.57
N THR A 43 -7.55 7.59 0.71
CA THR A 43 -8.17 6.44 1.38
C THR A 43 -8.26 5.26 0.41
N PRO A 44 -7.53 4.15 0.64
CA PRO A 44 -7.63 2.98 -0.21
C PRO A 44 -9.01 2.32 -0.07
N LEU A 45 -9.58 1.90 -1.18
CA LEU A 45 -10.78 1.06 -1.21
C LEU A 45 -10.36 -0.37 -1.52
N THR A 46 -10.76 -1.30 -0.66
CA THR A 46 -10.59 -2.73 -0.90
C THR A 46 -11.91 -3.34 -1.39
N GLY A 47 -11.81 -4.21 -2.40
CA GLY A 47 -12.93 -4.94 -2.99
C GLY A 47 -12.87 -6.44 -2.72
N THR A 48 -12.13 -6.88 -1.69
CA THR A 48 -11.97 -8.30 -1.38
C THR A 48 -13.21 -8.87 -0.67
N THR A 49 -13.55 -10.13 -0.97
CA THR A 49 -14.56 -10.91 -0.25
C THR A 49 -13.93 -11.98 0.66
N ASP A 50 -12.60 -12.06 0.68
CA ASP A 50 -11.86 -13.00 1.51
C ASP A 50 -11.59 -12.39 2.89
N GLU A 51 -12.00 -13.08 3.94
CA GLU A 51 -11.91 -12.60 5.33
C GLU A 51 -10.46 -12.35 5.77
N LYS A 52 -9.50 -13.15 5.27
CA LYS A 52 -8.09 -12.96 5.61
C LYS A 52 -7.57 -11.66 4.99
N HIS A 53 -7.87 -11.41 3.72
CA HIS A 53 -7.50 -10.15 3.06
C HIS A 53 -8.18 -8.94 3.71
N MET A 54 -9.45 -9.07 4.12
CA MET A 54 -10.12 -7.99 4.87
C MET A 54 -9.37 -7.64 6.16
N LYS A 55 -8.90 -8.64 6.91
CA LYS A 55 -8.11 -8.41 8.12
C LYS A 55 -6.77 -7.76 7.80
N GLU A 56 -6.06 -8.27 6.81
CA GLU A 56 -4.78 -7.71 6.35
C GLU A 56 -4.92 -6.23 5.95
N ASP A 57 -5.99 -5.87 5.24
CA ASP A 57 -6.26 -4.50 4.81
C ASP A 57 -6.52 -3.56 6.00
N LEU A 58 -7.22 -4.04 7.03
CA LEU A 58 -7.51 -3.29 8.25
C LEU A 58 -6.27 -3.12 9.15
N GLU A 59 -5.38 -4.11 9.18
CA GLU A 59 -4.14 -4.05 9.97
C GLU A 59 -3.25 -2.85 9.61
N VAL A 60 -3.33 -2.38 8.36
CA VAL A 60 -2.61 -1.20 7.85
C VAL A 60 -2.94 0.06 8.66
N LEU A 61 -4.15 0.16 9.22
CA LEU A 61 -4.58 1.31 10.04
C LEU A 61 -3.76 1.43 11.33
N HIS A 62 -3.17 0.34 11.81
CA HIS A 62 -2.34 0.31 13.01
C HIS A 62 -0.85 0.55 12.72
N TRP A 63 -0.46 0.64 11.45
CA TRP A 63 0.93 0.88 11.08
C TRP A 63 1.29 2.35 11.31
N HIS A 64 2.54 2.59 11.72
CA HIS A 64 3.10 3.95 11.68
C HIS A 64 3.32 4.38 10.23
N SER A 65 3.28 5.69 9.99
CA SER A 65 3.62 6.28 8.68
C SER A 65 4.95 5.74 8.14
N LEU A 66 5.01 5.64 6.81
CA LEU A 66 6.27 5.42 6.11
C LEU A 66 7.16 6.67 6.25
N ASP A 67 8.47 6.47 6.12
CA ASP A 67 9.42 7.57 6.11
C ASP A 67 9.26 8.45 4.86
N HIS A 68 9.63 9.72 4.97
CA HIS A 68 9.46 10.71 3.91
C HIS A 68 10.22 10.34 2.61
N GLU A 69 11.38 9.67 2.73
CA GLU A 69 12.17 9.25 1.57
C GLU A 69 11.44 8.16 0.78
N SER A 70 10.94 7.13 1.46
CA SER A 70 10.14 6.07 0.87
C SER A 70 8.87 6.61 0.21
N VAL A 71 8.15 7.51 0.88
CA VAL A 71 6.94 8.14 0.31
C VAL A 71 7.29 8.93 -0.95
N THR A 72 8.39 9.69 -0.94
CA THR A 72 8.81 10.49 -2.12
C THR A 72 9.16 9.60 -3.30
N LYS A 73 9.89 8.50 -3.07
CA LYS A 73 10.24 7.52 -4.11
C LYS A 73 9.00 6.87 -4.70
N LEU A 74 8.03 6.50 -3.87
CA LEU A 74 6.80 5.84 -4.33
C LEU A 74 5.83 6.79 -5.03
N LYS A 75 5.90 8.10 -4.74
CA LYS A 75 5.04 9.12 -5.36
C LYS A 75 5.20 9.19 -6.88
N ILE A 76 6.35 8.77 -7.44
CA ILE A 76 6.56 8.71 -8.90
C ILE A 76 5.58 7.78 -9.61
N PHE A 77 5.03 6.78 -8.90
CA PHE A 77 4.10 5.83 -9.49
C PHE A 77 2.66 6.33 -9.52
N ILE A 78 2.35 7.41 -8.80
CA ILE A 78 1.02 8.04 -8.78
C ILE A 78 1.15 9.42 -9.39
N HIS A 79 0.91 9.52 -10.69
CA HIS A 79 0.72 10.78 -11.39
C HIS A 79 -0.79 11.09 -11.43
N ASP A 80 -1.15 12.30 -10.98
CA ASP A 80 -2.48 12.91 -11.23
C ASP A 80 -2.75 13.09 -12.73
#